data_AF-A0A1Y6KF13-F1
#
_entry.id   AF-A0A1Y6KF13-F1
#
_cell.length_a   1.000
_cell.length_b   1.000
_cell.length_c   1.000
_cell.angle_alpha   90.00
_cell.angle_beta   90.00
_cell.angle_gamma   90.00
#
_symmetry.space_group_name_H-M   'P 1'
#
loop_
_entity.id
_entity.type
_entity.pdbx_description
1 polymer ?
#
loop_
_entity_poly.entity_id
_entity_poly.type
_entity_poly.pdbx_seq_one_letter_code
_entity_poly.pdbx_strand_id
1 'polypeptide(L)'
;MSQSGGMGGMGGMGGMGGMGSLTATGLGTFLSAGVDPVYDPMLVQGLQITEQAITHVANGGAEPGHPQELRFSCAGNMGLWADWVRASLYLTDFMRHFDWSVGGHDKCVSLSYGGKSFYTIHRPDIAVFEQQLKLMRNYLDQRPDRTPEILTQLGFPTPYFVMLLGLQTGTNNHTFELITITQVIAAHVAMVAKHHLACRRPDRIGHQVMPMIPTPAHGSFPSAHATEAFAVAEVLNGLVEFQSGHYGDYKKRQALINKLAERIAVNRTVAGLHFPIDSWAGAILGRAIGQIVLAKCGRGDEVQGYSYDAHDGDFSLTEFAKGANDPLGVKKADPCSVSSSDLFRWLWDRVCDEYTFAR
;
A
#
# COMPACT_ATOMS: atom_id res chain seq x y z
N MET A 1 61.63 22.34 -4.00
CA MET A 1 60.42 22.83 -3.32
C MET A 1 59.22 22.32 -4.08
N SER A 2 58.63 21.25 -3.57
CA SER A 2 57.39 20.65 -4.04
C SER A 2 56.20 21.48 -3.55
N GLN A 3 55.26 21.80 -4.45
CA GLN A 3 53.90 22.12 -4.05
C GLN A 3 52.96 21.14 -4.75
N SER A 4 52.55 20.17 -3.97
CA SER A 4 51.33 19.38 -4.12
C SER A 4 50.12 20.20 -3.69
N GLY A 5 48.98 20.01 -4.35
CA GLY A 5 47.66 20.44 -3.89
C GLY A 5 46.83 21.01 -5.04
N GLY A 6 45.62 20.55 -5.33
CA GLY A 6 44.82 19.51 -4.72
C GLY A 6 43.74 19.05 -5.70
N MET A 7 43.40 17.78 -5.62
CA MET A 7 42.31 17.14 -6.36
C MET A 7 40.99 17.74 -5.85
N GLY A 8 40.34 18.54 -6.69
CA GLY A 8 39.05 19.17 -6.37
C GLY A 8 37.88 18.22 -6.62
N GLY A 9 37.35 17.66 -5.53
CA GLY A 9 35.93 17.41 -5.28
C GLY A 9 35.15 16.61 -6.32
N MET A 10 35.16 15.29 -6.20
CA MET A 10 34.11 14.41 -6.71
C MET A 10 32.85 14.66 -5.87
N GLY A 11 32.05 15.64 -6.29
CA GLY A 11 30.84 16.06 -5.60
C GLY A 11 29.60 15.35 -6.13
N GLY A 12 28.94 14.58 -5.25
CA GLY A 12 27.49 14.38 -5.33
C GLY A 12 26.98 13.17 -6.10
N MET A 13 27.55 11.98 -5.90
CA MET A 13 26.83 10.74 -6.22
C MET A 13 25.76 10.49 -5.14
N GLY A 14 24.66 11.24 -5.24
CA GLY A 14 23.51 11.15 -4.37
C GLY A 14 22.50 10.10 -4.86
N GLY A 15 22.68 8.86 -4.40
CA GLY A 15 21.56 7.99 -4.06
C GLY A 15 20.64 7.48 -5.17
N MET A 16 21.19 6.88 -6.24
CA MET A 16 20.43 5.89 -7.02
C MET A 16 20.73 4.49 -6.48
N GLY A 17 20.21 4.22 -5.28
CA GLY A 17 20.22 2.90 -4.68
C GLY A 17 19.18 2.01 -5.35
N GLY A 18 19.64 1.04 -6.13
CA GLY A 18 18.95 -0.24 -6.28
C GLY A 18 17.94 -0.36 -7.43
N MET A 19 18.39 -0.19 -8.67
CA MET A 19 17.75 -0.84 -9.82
C MET A 19 18.08 -2.34 -9.77
N GLY A 20 17.46 -3.06 -8.83
CA GLY A 20 17.84 -4.45 -8.53
C GLY A 20 17.01 -5.15 -7.47
N SER A 21 15.80 -4.70 -7.16
CA SER A 21 14.95 -5.39 -6.19
C SER A 21 13.53 -5.58 -6.73
N LEU A 22 13.28 -6.76 -7.30
CA LEU A 22 11.94 -7.27 -7.59
C LEU A 22 11.09 -7.46 -6.30
N THR A 23 11.59 -7.04 -5.13
CA THR A 23 10.95 -7.13 -3.82
C THR A 23 10.64 -5.76 -3.20
N ALA A 24 10.67 -4.66 -3.97
CA ALA A 24 10.35 -3.34 -3.44
C ALA A 24 8.86 -3.26 -3.04
N THR A 25 8.61 -3.32 -1.73
CA THR A 25 7.35 -2.93 -1.08
C THR A 25 7.58 -1.60 -0.37
N GLY A 26 6.55 -0.75 -0.28
CA GLY A 26 6.64 0.57 0.35
C GLY A 26 7.12 1.71 -0.57
N LEU A 27 7.64 2.79 0.02
CA LEU A 27 7.98 4.05 -0.66
C LEU A 27 9.02 3.91 -1.78
N GLY A 28 9.84 2.85 -1.80
CA GLY A 28 10.83 2.62 -2.86
C GLY A 28 10.23 2.54 -4.28
N THR A 29 8.97 2.14 -4.40
CA THR A 29 8.24 2.15 -5.69
C THR A 29 7.83 3.56 -6.14
N PHE A 30 7.68 4.50 -5.21
CA PHE A 30 7.28 5.88 -5.49
C PHE A 30 8.44 6.79 -5.85
N LEU A 31 9.64 6.56 -5.31
CA LEU A 31 10.78 7.47 -5.46
C LEU A 31 11.27 7.65 -6.91
N SER A 32 10.88 6.77 -7.83
CA SER A 32 11.20 6.86 -9.25
C SER A 32 10.00 7.16 -10.17
N ALA A 33 8.80 7.35 -9.61
CA ALA A 33 7.60 7.61 -10.41
C ALA A 33 7.44 9.11 -10.70
N GLY A 34 7.39 9.47 -11.99
CA GLY A 34 7.23 10.87 -12.43
C GLY A 34 8.45 11.76 -12.23
N VAL A 35 9.64 11.19 -12.02
CA VAL A 35 10.90 11.96 -12.05
C VAL A 35 11.28 12.27 -13.49
N ASP A 36 11.70 13.51 -13.74
CA ASP A 36 12.23 13.90 -15.05
C ASP A 36 13.46 13.04 -15.40
N PRO A 37 13.64 12.68 -16.68
CA PRO A 37 14.79 11.90 -17.09
C PRO A 37 16.08 12.67 -16.80
N VAL A 38 17.09 11.96 -16.31
CA VAL A 38 18.44 12.50 -16.22
C VAL A 38 18.99 12.63 -17.63
N TYR A 39 19.24 13.87 -18.07
CA TYR A 39 19.80 14.14 -19.40
C TYR A 39 21.25 13.67 -19.51
N ASP A 40 21.59 13.08 -20.65
CA ASP A 40 22.98 12.72 -20.94
C ASP A 40 23.82 13.98 -21.24
N PRO A 41 25.15 13.93 -21.07
CA PRO A 41 26.00 15.11 -21.24
C PRO A 41 25.93 15.75 -22.63
N MET A 42 25.69 14.98 -23.70
CA MET A 42 25.61 15.51 -25.05
C MET A 42 24.29 16.24 -25.28
N LEU A 43 23.17 15.71 -24.77
CA LEU A 43 21.91 16.43 -24.73
C LEU A 43 22.03 17.73 -23.93
N VAL A 44 22.66 17.69 -22.74
CA VAL A 44 22.90 18.90 -21.93
C VAL A 44 23.67 19.96 -22.71
N GLN A 45 24.75 19.57 -23.39
CA GLN A 45 25.52 20.50 -24.22
C GLN A 45 24.69 21.05 -25.39
N GLY A 46 23.89 20.22 -26.06
CA GLY A 46 22.98 20.66 -27.12
C GLY A 46 21.93 21.67 -26.63
N LEU A 47 21.36 21.45 -25.43
CA LEU A 47 20.43 22.38 -24.78
C LEU A 47 21.10 23.73 -24.49
N GLN A 48 22.34 23.73 -23.99
CA GLN A 48 23.11 24.95 -23.74
C GLN A 48 23.40 25.75 -25.01
N ILE A 49 23.84 25.07 -26.08
CA ILE A 49 24.10 25.72 -27.37
C ILE A 49 22.80 26.33 -27.93
N THR A 50 21.68 25.60 -27.81
CA THR A 50 20.37 26.07 -28.29
C THR A 50 19.92 27.31 -27.52
N GLU A 51 20.06 27.32 -26.18
CA GLU A 51 19.76 28.49 -25.34
C GLU A 51 20.53 29.74 -25.80
N GLN A 52 21.85 29.62 -25.98
CA GLN A 52 22.69 30.72 -26.44
C GLN A 52 22.30 31.22 -27.84
N ALA A 53 21.89 30.29 -28.71
CA ALA A 53 21.51 30.61 -30.07
C ALA A 53 20.17 31.35 -30.18
N ILE A 54 19.21 31.13 -29.27
CA ILE A 54 17.83 31.64 -29.43
C ILE A 54 17.46 32.76 -28.46
N THR A 55 18.10 32.87 -27.30
CA THR A 55 17.69 33.82 -26.23
C THR A 55 17.76 35.28 -26.65
N HIS A 56 18.67 35.64 -27.58
CA HIS A 56 18.79 36.99 -28.10
C HIS A 56 17.49 37.53 -28.74
N VAL A 57 16.61 36.67 -29.24
CA VAL A 57 15.30 37.05 -29.81
C VAL A 57 14.36 37.62 -28.74
N ALA A 58 14.49 37.19 -27.49
CA ALA A 58 13.63 37.62 -26.38
C ALA A 58 14.16 38.87 -25.65
N ASN A 59 15.40 39.31 -25.89
CA ASN A 59 16.10 40.37 -25.14
C ASN A 59 15.68 41.81 -25.51
N GLY A 60 14.45 42.03 -25.97
CA GLY A 60 13.93 43.34 -26.40
C GLY A 60 13.64 44.35 -25.28
N GLY A 61 14.28 44.25 -24.11
CA GLY A 61 14.08 45.17 -22.98
C GLY A 61 12.72 45.06 -22.28
N ALA A 62 11.97 43.98 -22.51
CA ALA A 62 10.69 43.75 -21.84
C ALA A 62 10.91 43.38 -20.36
N GLU A 63 10.12 43.98 -19.47
CA GLU A 63 10.11 43.58 -18.06
C GLU A 63 9.71 42.11 -17.92
N PRO A 64 10.20 41.40 -16.89
CA PRO A 64 9.75 40.04 -16.60
C PRO A 64 8.22 39.99 -16.55
N GLY A 65 7.62 38.94 -17.12
CA GLY A 65 6.19 38.73 -16.95
C GLY A 65 5.82 38.72 -15.46
N HIS A 66 4.64 39.23 -15.12
CA HIS A 66 4.09 39.15 -13.77
C HIS A 66 3.13 37.96 -13.69
N PRO A 67 3.61 36.72 -13.44
CA PRO A 67 2.72 35.57 -13.31
C PRO A 67 1.83 35.74 -12.08
N GLN A 68 0.63 35.16 -12.15
CA GLN A 68 -0.25 35.07 -10.99
C GLN A 68 0.31 34.04 -10.00
N GLU A 69 0.14 34.30 -8.70
CA GLU A 69 0.47 33.35 -7.66
C GLU A 69 -0.45 32.12 -7.73
N LEU A 70 0.12 30.94 -7.42
CA LEU A 70 -0.68 29.76 -7.16
C LEU A 70 -1.56 29.99 -5.91
N ARG A 71 -2.74 29.37 -5.89
CA ARG A 71 -3.63 29.48 -4.72
C ARG A 71 -2.95 28.89 -3.48
N PHE A 72 -2.83 29.69 -2.43
CA PHE A 72 -2.27 29.27 -1.15
C PHE A 72 -3.09 28.12 -0.53
N SER A 73 -2.41 27.06 -0.07
CA SER A 73 -3.01 25.93 0.66
C SER A 73 -4.22 25.27 -0.04
N CYS A 74 -4.15 25.10 -1.36
CA CYS A 74 -5.24 24.53 -2.16
C CYS A 74 -4.88 23.12 -2.69
N ALA A 75 -5.78 22.14 -2.48
CA ALA A 75 -5.62 20.79 -3.04
C ALA A 75 -5.57 20.77 -4.57
N GLY A 76 -6.11 21.80 -5.25
CA GLY A 76 -5.99 21.94 -6.71
C GLY A 76 -4.55 21.98 -7.22
N ASN A 77 -3.60 22.42 -6.38
CA ASN A 77 -2.17 22.43 -6.73
C ASN A 77 -1.59 21.03 -6.94
N MET A 78 -2.25 19.98 -6.42
CA MET A 78 -1.84 18.59 -6.63
C MET A 78 -1.70 18.24 -8.12
N GLY A 79 -2.51 18.84 -8.99
CA GLY A 79 -2.39 18.62 -10.44
C GLY A 79 -1.09 19.14 -11.07
N LEU A 80 -0.30 19.93 -10.35
CA LEU A 80 0.99 20.45 -10.80
C LEU A 80 2.17 19.63 -10.27
N TRP A 81 1.95 18.77 -9.27
CA TRP A 81 3.01 18.05 -8.58
C TRP A 81 3.27 16.69 -9.23
N ALA A 82 4.53 16.26 -9.22
CA ALA A 82 4.90 14.90 -9.63
C ALA A 82 4.27 13.84 -8.70
N ASP A 83 4.11 12.62 -9.21
CA ASP A 83 3.43 11.51 -8.53
C ASP A 83 4.05 11.20 -7.15
N TRP A 84 5.38 11.20 -7.05
CA TRP A 84 6.09 10.97 -5.79
C TRP A 84 5.82 12.04 -4.72
N VAL A 85 5.60 13.30 -5.14
CA VAL A 85 5.23 14.41 -4.26
C VAL A 85 3.82 14.18 -3.74
N ARG A 86 2.86 13.88 -4.62
CA ARG A 86 1.47 13.58 -4.24
C ARG A 86 1.41 12.41 -3.26
N ALA A 87 2.11 11.32 -3.56
CA ALA A 87 2.22 10.16 -2.69
C ALA A 87 2.73 10.49 -1.27
N SER A 88 3.78 11.32 -1.19
CA SER A 88 4.34 11.77 0.08
C SER A 88 3.33 12.60 0.88
N LEU A 89 2.54 13.44 0.21
CA LEU A 89 1.51 14.26 0.84
C LEU A 89 0.34 13.40 1.36
N TYR A 90 -0.17 12.44 0.57
CA TYR A 90 -1.24 11.54 1.04
C TYR A 90 -0.79 10.69 2.22
N LEU A 91 0.43 10.13 2.17
CA LEU A 91 0.95 9.33 3.28
C LEU A 91 1.07 10.18 4.55
N THR A 92 1.59 11.40 4.44
CA THR A 92 1.73 12.33 5.57
C THR A 92 0.35 12.71 6.13
N ASP A 93 -0.61 13.03 5.26
CA ASP A 93 -1.98 13.36 5.64
C ASP A 93 -2.71 12.20 6.33
N PHE A 94 -2.45 10.96 5.89
CA PHE A 94 -2.94 9.77 6.60
C PHE A 94 -2.28 9.65 7.98
N MET A 95 -0.94 9.68 8.02
CA MET A 95 -0.16 9.39 9.23
C MET A 95 -0.35 10.45 10.33
N ARG A 96 -0.73 11.68 9.98
CA ARG A 96 -1.05 12.76 10.94
C ARG A 96 -2.02 12.35 12.04
N HIS A 97 -2.95 11.44 11.74
CA HIS A 97 -4.00 11.01 12.67
C HIS A 97 -3.87 9.55 13.10
N PHE A 98 -2.85 8.84 12.61
CA PHE A 98 -2.57 7.46 12.97
C PHE A 98 -1.72 7.41 14.23
N ASP A 99 -2.16 6.63 15.22
CA ASP A 99 -1.45 6.48 16.50
C ASP A 99 -1.65 5.05 17.03
N TRP A 100 -0.81 4.62 17.98
CA TRP A 100 -0.89 3.29 18.58
C TRP A 100 -0.49 3.29 20.06
N SER A 101 -1.06 2.34 20.81
CA SER A 101 -0.65 2.04 22.18
C SER A 101 -0.32 0.56 22.33
N VAL A 102 0.55 0.24 23.29
CA VAL A 102 1.03 -1.12 23.54
C VAL A 102 0.66 -1.53 24.97
N GLY A 103 -0.10 -2.62 25.09
CA GLY A 103 -0.44 -3.24 26.36
C GLY A 103 0.56 -4.34 26.68
N GLY A 104 1.63 -4.02 27.42
CA GLY A 104 2.71 -4.99 27.72
C GLY A 104 2.25 -6.21 28.51
N HIS A 105 1.30 -6.04 29.44
CA HIS A 105 0.73 -7.13 30.24
C HIS A 105 -0.08 -8.10 29.37
N ASP A 106 -0.97 -7.57 28.53
CA ASP A 106 -1.88 -8.34 27.68
C ASP A 106 -1.28 -8.70 26.30
N LYS A 107 0.01 -8.34 26.10
CA LYS A 107 0.79 -8.48 24.87
C LYS A 107 0.00 -8.05 23.63
N CYS A 108 -0.64 -6.89 23.68
CA CYS A 108 -1.48 -6.38 22.61
C CYS A 108 -0.99 -5.03 22.06
N VAL A 109 -1.42 -4.74 20.84
CA VAL A 109 -1.24 -3.44 20.18
C VAL A 109 -2.62 -2.92 19.79
N SER A 110 -2.93 -1.71 20.23
CA SER A 110 -4.17 -1.02 19.85
C SER A 110 -3.84 0.10 18.87
N LEU A 111 -4.27 -0.05 17.62
CA LEU A 111 -4.15 0.95 16.57
C LEU A 111 -5.36 1.89 16.62
N SER A 112 -5.09 3.17 16.40
CA SER A 112 -6.08 4.24 16.51
C SER A 112 -5.96 5.24 15.38
N TYR A 113 -7.09 5.87 15.06
CA TYR A 113 -7.20 6.93 14.08
C TYR A 113 -8.06 8.05 14.66
N GLY A 114 -7.55 9.29 14.66
CA GLY A 114 -8.28 10.42 15.24
C GLY A 114 -8.58 10.26 16.74
N GLY A 115 -7.69 9.58 17.47
CA GLY A 115 -7.82 9.34 18.91
C GLY A 115 -8.77 8.22 19.33
N LYS A 116 -9.37 7.49 18.38
CA LYS A 116 -10.22 6.32 18.66
C LYS A 116 -9.59 5.04 18.11
N SER A 117 -9.62 3.96 18.89
CA SER A 117 -9.10 2.67 18.44
C SER A 117 -10.01 2.06 17.38
N PHE A 118 -9.42 1.58 16.28
CA PHE A 118 -10.13 0.83 15.24
C PHE A 118 -9.68 -0.64 15.18
N TYR A 119 -8.51 -0.97 15.72
CA TYR A 119 -8.05 -2.35 15.73
C TYR A 119 -7.17 -2.66 16.93
N THR A 120 -7.59 -3.63 17.74
CA THR A 120 -6.76 -4.21 18.81
C THR A 120 -6.34 -5.61 18.40
N ILE A 121 -5.03 -5.88 18.42
CA ILE A 121 -4.47 -7.16 18.03
C ILE A 121 -3.60 -7.72 19.14
N HIS A 122 -3.89 -8.96 19.55
CA HIS A 122 -3.14 -9.66 20.59
C HIS A 122 -2.06 -10.54 19.97
N ARG A 123 -0.91 -10.60 20.62
CA ARG A 123 0.17 -11.53 20.25
C ARG A 123 -0.27 -12.95 20.62
N PRO A 124 -0.39 -13.87 19.65
CA PRO A 124 -0.72 -15.25 19.94
C PRO A 124 0.39 -15.94 20.72
N ASP A 125 0.01 -16.88 21.59
CA ASP A 125 0.98 -17.76 22.23
C ASP A 125 1.69 -18.64 21.21
N ILE A 126 2.93 -19.03 21.53
CA ILE A 126 3.74 -19.84 20.61
C ILE A 126 3.06 -21.16 20.21
N ALA A 127 2.27 -21.74 21.11
CA ALA A 127 1.51 -22.96 20.88
C ALA A 127 0.49 -22.83 19.74
N VAL A 128 -0.12 -21.65 19.55
CA VAL A 128 -1.03 -21.41 18.42
C VAL A 128 -0.26 -21.47 17.10
N PHE A 129 0.92 -20.85 17.02
CA PHE A 129 1.77 -20.93 15.84
C PHE A 129 2.24 -22.37 15.54
N GLU A 130 2.55 -23.15 16.56
CA GLU A 130 2.93 -24.57 16.41
C GLU A 130 1.78 -25.40 15.82
N GLN A 131 0.54 -25.19 16.27
CA GLN A 131 -0.66 -25.84 15.73
C GLN A 131 -0.88 -25.46 14.25
N GLN A 132 -0.71 -24.19 13.93
CA GLN A 132 -0.87 -23.64 12.57
C GLN A 132 0.12 -24.19 11.54
N LEU A 133 1.27 -24.75 11.96
CA LEU A 133 2.22 -25.40 11.05
C LEU A 133 1.58 -26.55 10.25
N LYS A 134 0.65 -27.29 10.86
CA LYS A 134 -0.07 -28.37 10.18
C LYS A 134 -0.92 -27.81 9.04
N LEU A 135 -1.69 -26.75 9.31
CA LEU A 135 -2.52 -26.10 8.29
C LEU A 135 -1.66 -25.54 7.17
N MET A 136 -0.60 -24.78 7.50
CA MET A 136 0.32 -24.23 6.50
C MET A 136 0.91 -25.32 5.58
N ARG A 137 1.29 -26.46 6.14
CA ARG A 137 1.83 -27.58 5.36
C ARG A 137 0.81 -28.24 4.43
N ASN A 138 -0.48 -28.21 4.76
CA ASN A 138 -1.53 -28.71 3.87
C ASN A 138 -1.64 -27.89 2.57
N TYR A 139 -1.09 -26.67 2.53
CA TYR A 139 -1.06 -25.83 1.33
C TYR A 139 0.09 -26.17 0.36
N LEU A 140 1.05 -27.03 0.76
CA LEU A 140 2.25 -27.32 -0.03
C LEU A 140 1.94 -27.94 -1.40
N ASP A 141 0.87 -28.72 -1.51
CA ASP A 141 0.48 -29.37 -2.77
C ASP A 141 0.02 -28.34 -3.83
N GLN A 142 -0.31 -27.11 -3.43
CA GLN A 142 -0.68 -26.04 -4.36
C GLN A 142 0.54 -25.34 -4.98
N ARG A 143 1.76 -25.60 -4.50
CA ARG A 143 2.96 -24.88 -4.94
C ARG A 143 3.19 -24.91 -6.46
N PRO A 144 3.06 -26.04 -7.17
CA PRO A 144 3.26 -26.07 -8.63
C PRO A 144 2.39 -25.03 -9.35
N ASP A 145 1.10 -24.96 -8.99
CA ASP A 145 0.14 -24.04 -9.62
C ASP A 145 0.31 -22.59 -9.14
N ARG A 146 0.68 -22.37 -7.87
CA ARG A 146 0.79 -21.02 -7.29
C ARG A 146 2.13 -20.35 -7.52
N THR A 147 3.16 -21.08 -7.97
CA THR A 147 4.51 -20.54 -8.14
C THR A 147 4.54 -19.24 -8.97
N PRO A 148 3.90 -19.14 -10.16
CA PRO A 148 3.94 -17.91 -10.95
C PRO A 148 3.33 -16.71 -10.21
N GLU A 149 2.22 -16.92 -9.51
CA GLU A 149 1.59 -15.87 -8.70
C GLU A 149 2.46 -15.46 -7.52
N ILE A 150 3.07 -16.43 -6.84
CA ILE A 150 3.91 -16.16 -5.67
C ILE A 150 5.11 -15.29 -6.04
N LEU A 151 5.78 -15.61 -7.16
CA LEU A 151 6.98 -14.93 -7.64
C LEU A 151 6.71 -13.53 -8.22
N THR A 152 5.52 -13.29 -8.78
CA THR A 152 5.17 -11.98 -9.36
C THR A 152 4.46 -11.05 -8.36
N GLN A 153 4.12 -11.57 -7.18
CA GLN A 153 3.56 -10.82 -6.05
C GLN A 153 4.61 -10.52 -4.96
N LEU A 154 5.90 -10.46 -5.32
CA LEU A 154 6.96 -10.10 -4.36
C LEU A 154 6.88 -8.64 -3.92
N GLY A 155 6.53 -7.75 -4.84
CA GLY A 155 6.12 -6.38 -4.56
C GLY A 155 4.60 -6.25 -4.43
N PHE A 156 4.07 -5.06 -4.71
CA PHE A 156 2.64 -4.83 -4.71
C PHE A 156 1.91 -5.60 -5.82
N PRO A 157 0.84 -6.37 -5.50
CA PRO A 157 0.13 -7.22 -6.46
C PRO A 157 -0.84 -6.42 -7.38
N THR A 158 -0.52 -5.17 -7.71
CA THR A 158 -1.38 -4.25 -8.48
C THR A 158 -1.85 -4.80 -9.83
N PRO A 159 -1.00 -5.48 -10.64
CA PRO A 159 -1.44 -6.05 -11.93
C PRO A 159 -2.64 -7.00 -11.82
N TYR A 160 -2.79 -7.69 -10.68
CA TYR A 160 -3.90 -8.61 -10.47
C TYR A 160 -5.25 -7.90 -10.31
N PHE A 161 -5.27 -6.77 -9.61
CA PHE A 161 -6.47 -5.93 -9.47
C PHE A 161 -6.80 -5.21 -10.78
N VAL A 162 -5.77 -4.74 -11.48
CA VAL A 162 -5.87 -4.11 -12.81
C VAL A 162 -6.55 -5.04 -13.81
N MET A 163 -6.17 -6.32 -13.82
CA MET A 163 -6.79 -7.34 -14.69
C MET A 163 -8.30 -7.48 -14.44
N LEU A 164 -8.76 -7.40 -13.19
CA LEU A 164 -10.19 -7.54 -12.87
C LEU A 164 -11.04 -6.37 -13.37
N LEU A 165 -10.46 -5.16 -13.37
CA LEU A 165 -11.17 -3.93 -13.72
C LEU A 165 -10.90 -3.44 -15.15
N GLY A 166 -9.95 -4.06 -15.85
CA GLY A 166 -9.57 -3.68 -17.21
C GLY A 166 -8.84 -2.33 -17.27
N LEU A 167 -8.11 -1.96 -16.22
CA LEU A 167 -7.45 -0.65 -16.14
C LEU A 167 -6.26 -0.58 -17.10
N GLN A 168 -6.01 0.61 -17.66
CA GLN A 168 -4.87 0.88 -18.53
C GLN A 168 -4.09 2.08 -18.00
N THR A 169 -2.76 2.00 -18.02
CA THR A 169 -1.91 3.06 -17.47
C THR A 169 -2.21 4.41 -18.11
N GLY A 170 -2.37 4.49 -19.43
CA GLY A 170 -2.64 5.76 -20.12
C GLY A 170 -3.97 6.45 -19.78
N THR A 171 -4.97 5.71 -19.28
CA THR A 171 -6.32 6.25 -19.02
C THR A 171 -6.74 6.22 -17.55
N ASN A 172 -6.04 5.44 -16.72
CA ASN A 172 -6.41 5.18 -15.33
C ASN A 172 -5.31 5.56 -14.32
N ASN A 173 -4.47 6.54 -14.66
CA ASN A 173 -3.30 6.94 -13.85
C ASN A 173 -3.64 7.20 -12.38
N HIS A 174 -4.74 7.91 -12.10
CA HIS A 174 -5.17 8.23 -10.73
C HIS A 174 -5.76 7.00 -10.04
N THR A 175 -6.40 6.08 -10.77
CA THR A 175 -6.82 4.80 -10.20
C THR A 175 -5.60 3.96 -9.77
N PHE A 176 -4.54 3.93 -10.59
CA PHE A 176 -3.26 3.32 -10.20
C PHE A 176 -2.68 4.02 -8.96
N GLU A 177 -2.65 5.35 -8.94
CA GLU A 177 -2.19 6.14 -7.80
C GLU A 177 -2.96 5.82 -6.51
N LEU A 178 -4.29 5.72 -6.58
CA LEU A 178 -5.16 5.34 -5.47
C LEU A 178 -4.84 3.92 -4.94
N ILE A 179 -4.65 2.95 -5.83
CA ILE A 179 -4.27 1.58 -5.44
C ILE A 179 -2.91 1.60 -4.74
N THR A 180 -1.91 2.25 -5.34
CA THR A 180 -0.53 2.25 -4.83
C THR A 180 -0.45 2.96 -3.48
N ILE A 181 -1.09 4.12 -3.30
CA ILE A 181 -1.05 4.81 -2.00
C ILE A 181 -1.76 4.00 -0.92
N THR A 182 -2.86 3.31 -1.26
CA THR A 182 -3.55 2.40 -0.33
C THR A 182 -2.63 1.27 0.14
N GLN A 183 -1.88 0.65 -0.78
CA GLN A 183 -0.91 -0.39 -0.45
C GLN A 183 0.25 0.13 0.40
N VAL A 184 0.77 1.32 0.09
CA VAL A 184 1.83 1.94 0.90
C VAL A 184 1.37 2.22 2.32
N ILE A 185 0.18 2.80 2.49
CA ILE A 185 -0.41 3.04 3.82
C ILE A 185 -0.58 1.72 4.57
N ALA A 186 -1.15 0.70 3.92
CA ALA A 186 -1.35 -0.63 4.49
C ALA A 186 -0.03 -1.26 4.96
N ALA A 187 1.03 -1.18 4.16
CA ALA A 187 2.34 -1.69 4.50
C ALA A 187 2.93 -0.99 5.74
N HIS A 188 2.84 0.35 5.83
CA HIS A 188 3.37 1.12 6.96
C HIS A 188 2.66 0.74 8.27
N VAL A 189 1.32 0.72 8.26
CA VAL A 189 0.53 0.37 9.44
C VAL A 189 0.80 -1.08 9.88
N ALA A 190 0.90 -2.01 8.93
CA ALA A 190 1.23 -3.40 9.23
C ALA A 190 2.64 -3.56 9.85
N MET A 191 3.62 -2.77 9.41
CA MET A 191 4.97 -2.81 9.99
C MET A 191 4.99 -2.35 11.46
N VAL A 192 4.20 -1.34 11.82
CA VAL A 192 4.07 -0.90 13.23
C VAL A 192 3.55 -2.02 14.10
N ALA A 193 2.49 -2.71 13.68
CA ALA A 193 1.95 -3.86 14.41
C ALA A 193 2.99 -5.00 14.53
N LYS A 194 3.66 -5.35 13.41
CA LYS A 194 4.69 -6.40 13.40
C LYS A 194 5.86 -6.11 14.35
N HIS A 195 6.29 -4.86 14.42
CA HIS A 195 7.40 -4.45 15.29
C HIS A 195 7.07 -4.75 16.76
N HIS A 196 5.89 -4.33 17.22
CA HIS A 196 5.49 -4.50 18.62
C HIS A 196 5.09 -5.93 18.96
N LEU A 197 4.47 -6.67 18.03
CA LEU A 197 4.07 -8.07 18.27
C LEU A 197 5.26 -9.03 18.20
N ALA A 198 6.26 -8.74 17.37
CA ALA A 198 7.53 -9.47 17.27
C ALA A 198 7.38 -11.01 17.15
N CYS A 199 6.44 -11.47 16.32
CA CYS A 199 6.16 -12.90 16.12
C CYS A 199 7.12 -13.56 15.13
N ARG A 200 7.56 -14.78 15.46
CA ARG A 200 8.45 -15.60 14.61
C ARG A 200 7.73 -16.07 13.33
N ARG A 201 8.52 -16.25 12.26
CA ARG A 201 8.07 -16.80 10.97
C ARG A 201 7.96 -18.33 11.00
N PRO A 202 7.18 -18.94 10.09
CA PRO A 202 7.04 -20.40 10.00
C PRO A 202 8.37 -21.18 9.96
N ASP A 203 9.35 -20.73 9.17
CA ASP A 203 10.68 -21.35 9.04
C ASP A 203 11.54 -21.29 10.33
N ARG A 204 11.14 -20.47 11.31
CA ARG A 204 11.83 -20.32 12.60
C ARG A 204 11.18 -21.11 13.73
N ILE A 205 10.06 -21.78 13.44
CA ILE A 205 9.33 -22.62 14.41
C ILE A 205 9.33 -24.07 13.92
N GLY A 206 8.96 -24.32 12.66
CA GLY A 206 8.85 -25.67 12.11
C GLY A 206 10.06 -26.07 11.27
N HIS A 207 10.84 -27.07 11.72
CA HIS A 207 11.99 -27.59 10.97
C HIS A 207 11.64 -28.22 9.61
N GLN A 208 10.34 -28.51 9.36
CA GLN A 208 9.85 -29.04 8.08
C GLN A 208 9.36 -27.93 7.13
N VAL A 209 9.52 -26.65 7.49
CA VAL A 209 9.11 -25.53 6.66
C VAL A 209 10.31 -25.01 5.86
N MET A 210 10.26 -25.22 4.55
CA MET A 210 11.22 -24.67 3.57
C MET A 210 10.44 -23.70 2.66
N PRO A 211 10.55 -22.39 2.88
CA PRO A 211 9.85 -21.38 2.08
C PRO A 211 10.26 -21.40 0.61
N MET A 212 9.34 -21.04 -0.29
CA MET A 212 9.59 -21.01 -1.74
C MET A 212 10.49 -19.84 -2.18
N ILE A 213 10.53 -18.80 -1.37
CA ILE A 213 11.29 -17.56 -1.61
C ILE A 213 12.00 -17.16 -0.30
N PRO A 214 13.04 -16.31 -0.36
CA PRO A 214 13.70 -15.82 0.84
C PRO A 214 12.72 -15.21 1.84
N THR A 215 12.76 -15.68 3.09
CA THR A 215 11.92 -15.14 4.16
C THR A 215 12.29 -13.68 4.44
N PRO A 216 11.32 -12.74 4.42
CA PRO A 216 11.60 -11.34 4.75
C PRO A 216 12.11 -11.17 6.18
N ALA A 217 13.04 -10.23 6.38
CA ALA A 217 13.74 -9.97 7.65
C ALA A 217 12.90 -9.17 8.67
N HIS A 218 11.65 -9.56 8.89
CA HIS A 218 10.74 -8.95 9.87
C HIS A 218 9.67 -9.94 10.34
N GLY A 219 8.94 -9.58 11.41
CA GLY A 219 7.95 -10.44 12.06
C GLY A 219 6.84 -10.96 11.14
N SER A 220 6.24 -12.10 11.50
CA SER A 220 5.19 -12.76 10.71
C SER A 220 3.83 -12.09 10.85
N PHE A 221 3.44 -11.72 12.06
CA PHE A 221 2.05 -11.36 12.38
C PHE A 221 1.88 -9.84 12.57
N PRO A 222 0.89 -9.19 11.93
CA PRO A 222 -0.04 -9.68 10.90
C PRO A 222 0.61 -9.84 9.52
N SER A 223 -0.03 -10.51 8.55
CA SER A 223 0.45 -10.58 7.15
C SER A 223 0.30 -9.24 6.43
N ALA A 224 1.42 -8.69 5.91
CA ALA A 224 1.42 -7.41 5.20
C ALA A 224 0.71 -7.52 3.83
N HIS A 225 1.03 -8.55 3.03
CA HIS A 225 0.33 -8.82 1.76
C HIS A 225 -1.19 -9.00 1.94
N ALA A 226 -1.64 -9.63 3.02
CA ALA A 226 -3.07 -9.72 3.32
C ALA A 226 -3.64 -8.33 3.65
N THR A 227 -2.93 -7.54 4.45
CA THR A 227 -3.33 -6.15 4.78
C THR A 227 -3.46 -5.29 3.52
N GLU A 228 -2.45 -5.31 2.65
CA GLU A 228 -2.43 -4.59 1.37
C GLU A 228 -3.57 -5.03 0.46
N ALA A 229 -3.75 -6.33 0.27
CA ALA A 229 -4.74 -6.87 -0.64
C ALA A 229 -6.18 -6.58 -0.18
N PHE A 230 -6.46 -6.69 1.13
CA PHE A 230 -7.78 -6.39 1.67
C PHE A 230 -8.06 -4.89 1.77
N ALA A 231 -7.04 -4.04 1.97
CA ALA A 231 -7.21 -2.59 1.89
C ALA A 231 -7.56 -2.14 0.47
N VAL A 232 -6.83 -2.65 -0.54
CA VAL A 232 -7.16 -2.38 -1.95
C VAL A 232 -8.53 -2.93 -2.31
N ALA A 233 -8.87 -4.15 -1.86
CA ALA A 233 -10.17 -4.73 -2.13
C ALA A 233 -11.31 -3.87 -1.59
N GLU A 234 -11.20 -3.36 -0.35
CA GLU A 234 -12.20 -2.48 0.24
C GLU A 234 -12.37 -1.17 -0.56
N VAL A 235 -11.26 -0.51 -0.91
CA VAL A 235 -11.28 0.72 -1.71
C VAL A 235 -11.89 0.47 -3.10
N LEU A 236 -11.49 -0.61 -3.77
CA LEU A 236 -12.02 -0.95 -5.10
C LEU A 236 -13.48 -1.39 -5.04
N ASN A 237 -13.92 -2.05 -3.97
CA ASN A 237 -15.33 -2.38 -3.76
C ASN A 237 -16.18 -1.11 -3.70
N GLY A 238 -15.71 -0.10 -2.96
CA GLY A 238 -16.34 1.22 -2.92
C GLY A 238 -16.31 1.94 -4.26
N LEU A 239 -15.21 1.85 -5.00
CA LEU A 239 -15.08 2.47 -6.33
C LEU A 239 -16.04 1.85 -7.35
N VAL A 240 -16.09 0.52 -7.48
CA VAL A 240 -16.98 -0.13 -8.47
C VAL A 240 -18.45 0.08 -8.14
N GLU A 241 -18.79 0.19 -6.86
CA GLU A 241 -20.14 0.51 -6.41
C GLU A 241 -20.50 1.96 -6.71
N PHE A 242 -19.60 2.91 -6.41
CA PHE A 242 -19.80 4.31 -6.75
C PHE A 242 -19.91 4.53 -8.26
N GLN A 243 -19.14 3.76 -9.04
CA GLN A 243 -19.14 3.77 -10.50
C GLN A 243 -20.10 2.72 -11.08
N SER A 244 -21.24 2.43 -10.43
CA SER A 244 -22.18 1.39 -10.89
C SER A 244 -22.77 1.66 -12.29
N GLY A 245 -22.76 2.92 -12.76
CA GLY A 245 -23.13 3.26 -14.14
C GLY A 245 -22.13 2.77 -15.17
N HIS A 246 -20.83 2.72 -14.83
CA HIS A 246 -19.77 2.14 -15.64
C HIS A 246 -19.68 0.62 -15.41
N TYR A 247 -19.79 0.19 -14.16
CA TYR A 247 -19.75 -1.21 -13.74
C TYR A 247 -21.14 -1.71 -13.35
N GLY A 248 -22.01 -1.94 -14.34
CA GLY A 248 -23.37 -2.43 -14.10
C GLY A 248 -23.44 -3.78 -13.36
N ASP A 249 -22.35 -4.55 -13.36
CA ASP A 249 -22.17 -5.81 -12.66
C ASP A 249 -21.34 -5.69 -11.37
N TYR A 250 -21.28 -4.51 -10.74
CA TYR A 250 -20.38 -4.21 -9.61
C TYR A 250 -20.40 -5.26 -8.49
N LYS A 251 -21.56 -5.85 -8.14
CA LYS A 251 -21.63 -6.91 -7.10
C LYS A 251 -20.83 -8.16 -7.46
N LYS A 252 -20.81 -8.55 -8.75
CA LYS A 252 -19.99 -9.68 -9.23
C LYS A 252 -18.51 -9.31 -9.20
N ARG A 253 -18.18 -8.06 -9.53
CA ARG A 253 -16.81 -7.55 -9.43
C ARG A 253 -16.32 -7.52 -7.98
N GLN A 254 -17.15 -7.05 -7.03
CA GLN A 254 -16.85 -7.10 -5.61
C GLN A 254 -16.54 -8.53 -5.14
N ALA A 255 -17.33 -9.52 -5.57
CA ALA A 255 -17.05 -10.92 -5.27
C ALA A 255 -15.68 -11.39 -5.82
N LEU A 256 -15.33 -11.03 -7.05
CA LEU A 256 -14.04 -11.34 -7.66
C LEU A 256 -12.87 -10.63 -6.98
N ILE A 257 -13.03 -9.35 -6.66
CA ILE A 257 -12.04 -8.51 -5.95
C ILE A 257 -11.73 -9.13 -4.59
N ASN A 258 -12.76 -9.46 -3.81
CA ASN A 258 -12.60 -10.08 -2.50
C ASN A 258 -11.95 -11.47 -2.60
N LYS A 259 -12.32 -12.26 -3.63
CA LYS A 259 -11.71 -13.57 -3.87
C LYS A 259 -10.24 -13.46 -4.27
N LEU A 260 -9.87 -12.43 -5.03
CA LEU A 260 -8.49 -12.15 -5.37
C LEU A 260 -7.68 -11.76 -4.12
N ALA A 261 -8.23 -10.94 -3.22
CA ALA A 261 -7.55 -10.58 -1.98
C ALA A 261 -7.27 -11.80 -1.10
N GLU A 262 -8.24 -12.71 -0.96
CA GLU A 262 -8.02 -14.01 -0.31
C GLU A 262 -6.91 -14.80 -1.02
N ARG A 263 -6.95 -14.86 -2.36
CA ARG A 263 -5.96 -15.61 -3.15
C ARG A 263 -4.53 -15.11 -2.91
N ILE A 264 -4.33 -13.79 -2.89
CA ILE A 264 -3.04 -13.14 -2.61
C ILE A 264 -2.57 -13.47 -1.18
N ALA A 265 -3.47 -13.37 -0.19
CA ALA A 265 -3.16 -13.69 1.20
C ALA A 265 -2.75 -15.15 1.38
N VAL A 266 -3.54 -16.08 0.84
CA VAL A 266 -3.29 -17.53 0.89
C VAL A 266 -2.01 -17.92 0.15
N ASN A 267 -1.66 -17.25 -0.94
CA ASN A 267 -0.39 -17.49 -1.63
C ASN A 267 0.83 -17.33 -0.70
N ARG A 268 0.75 -16.50 0.35
CA ARG A 268 1.84 -16.40 1.33
C ARG A 268 1.92 -17.60 2.28
N THR A 269 0.78 -18.23 2.59
CA THR A 269 0.73 -19.51 3.31
C THR A 269 1.31 -20.62 2.43
N VAL A 270 0.90 -20.72 1.16
CA VAL A 270 1.45 -21.69 0.18
C VAL A 270 2.97 -21.54 0.05
N ALA A 271 3.47 -20.31 0.06
CA ALA A 271 4.88 -19.99 -0.01
C ALA A 271 5.70 -20.37 1.25
N GLY A 272 5.06 -20.70 2.37
CA GLY A 272 5.75 -20.97 3.64
C GLY A 272 6.18 -19.73 4.42
N LEU A 273 5.54 -18.58 4.17
CA LEU A 273 5.95 -17.30 4.76
C LEU A 273 5.05 -16.83 5.90
N HIS A 274 3.79 -17.27 5.90
CA HIS A 274 2.76 -16.84 6.84
C HIS A 274 1.91 -18.03 7.31
N PHE A 275 1.35 -17.89 8.50
CA PHE A 275 0.31 -18.78 9.03
C PHE A 275 -1.08 -18.28 8.60
N PRO A 276 -2.10 -19.16 8.51
CA PRO A 276 -3.48 -18.72 8.27
C PRO A 276 -3.97 -17.60 9.22
N ILE A 277 -3.63 -17.67 10.51
CA ILE A 277 -3.95 -16.59 11.47
C ILE A 277 -3.29 -15.23 11.11
N ASP A 278 -2.13 -15.22 10.46
CA ASP A 278 -1.50 -13.98 9.98
C ASP A 278 -2.37 -13.32 8.90
N SER A 279 -3.01 -14.13 8.05
CA SER A 279 -3.91 -13.67 7.00
C SER A 279 -5.22 -13.13 7.57
N TRP A 280 -5.78 -13.75 8.62
CA TRP A 280 -6.90 -13.19 9.37
C TRP A 280 -6.58 -11.80 9.91
N ALA A 281 -5.48 -11.69 10.65
CA ALA A 281 -5.08 -10.44 11.26
C ALA A 281 -4.80 -9.34 10.21
N GLY A 282 -4.20 -9.71 9.09
CA GLY A 282 -3.94 -8.81 7.97
C GLY A 282 -5.22 -8.39 7.26
N ALA A 283 -6.15 -9.32 7.00
CA ALA A 283 -7.41 -9.01 6.33
C ALA A 283 -8.29 -8.05 7.14
N ILE A 284 -8.37 -8.23 8.46
CA ILE A 284 -9.10 -7.32 9.36
C ILE A 284 -8.49 -5.92 9.32
N LEU A 285 -7.16 -5.83 9.47
CA LEU A 285 -6.43 -4.56 9.39
C LEU A 285 -6.61 -3.89 8.02
N GLY A 286 -6.52 -4.67 6.94
CA GLY A 286 -6.67 -4.19 5.58
C GLY A 286 -8.05 -3.59 5.34
N ARG A 287 -9.13 -4.29 5.74
CA ARG A 287 -10.50 -3.77 5.66
C ARG A 287 -10.62 -2.43 6.40
N ALA A 288 -10.12 -2.33 7.63
CA ALA A 288 -10.19 -1.08 8.39
C ALA A 288 -9.42 0.07 7.70
N ILE A 289 -8.22 -0.20 7.18
CA ILE A 289 -7.43 0.80 6.44
C ILE A 289 -8.16 1.25 5.18
N GLY A 290 -8.75 0.33 4.42
CA GLY A 290 -9.52 0.67 3.23
C GLY A 290 -10.74 1.54 3.55
N GLN A 291 -11.43 1.27 4.66
CA GLN A 291 -12.52 2.12 5.16
C GLN A 291 -12.02 3.52 5.55
N ILE A 292 -10.86 3.63 6.21
CA ILE A 292 -10.24 4.93 6.52
C ILE A 292 -9.91 5.69 5.22
N VAL A 293 -9.32 5.02 4.21
CA VAL A 293 -9.00 5.65 2.91
C VAL A 293 -10.27 6.13 2.21
N LEU A 294 -11.31 5.31 2.15
CA LEU A 294 -12.62 5.71 1.60
C LEU A 294 -13.20 6.91 2.35
N ALA A 295 -13.18 6.91 3.68
CA ALA A 295 -13.64 8.04 4.48
C ALA A 295 -12.83 9.32 4.22
N LYS A 296 -11.50 9.19 4.04
CA LYS A 296 -10.64 10.31 3.61
C LYS A 296 -11.03 10.84 2.23
N CYS A 297 -11.41 9.97 1.29
CA CYS A 297 -12.00 10.32 -0.01
C CYS A 297 -13.44 10.88 0.09
N GLY A 298 -14.00 11.02 1.30
CA GLY A 298 -15.38 11.46 1.51
C GLY A 298 -16.43 10.41 1.15
N ARG A 299 -16.04 9.13 1.11
CA ARG A 299 -16.93 7.98 0.87
C ARG A 299 -17.11 7.22 2.18
N GLY A 300 -18.18 7.54 2.91
CA GLY A 300 -18.39 7.08 4.28
C GLY A 300 -17.63 7.93 5.30
N ASP A 301 -17.95 7.72 6.58
CA ASP A 301 -17.41 8.49 7.70
C ASP A 301 -17.20 7.63 8.96
N GLU A 302 -17.54 6.34 8.91
CA GLU A 302 -17.37 5.37 9.99
C GLU A 302 -16.50 4.18 9.55
N VAL A 303 -15.60 3.77 10.43
CA VAL A 303 -14.74 2.59 10.28
C VAL A 303 -15.12 1.61 11.37
N GLN A 304 -15.47 0.39 11.00
CA GLN A 304 -15.85 -0.64 11.96
C GLN A 304 -14.61 -1.09 12.76
N GLY A 305 -14.66 -0.92 14.08
CA GLY A 305 -13.61 -1.38 14.99
C GLY A 305 -13.61 -2.90 15.14
N TYR A 306 -12.43 -3.50 15.37
CA TYR A 306 -12.27 -4.92 15.67
C TYR A 306 -11.24 -5.18 16.77
N SER A 307 -11.41 -6.32 17.46
CA SER A 307 -10.38 -6.95 18.28
C SER A 307 -10.09 -8.34 17.74
N TYR A 308 -8.82 -8.73 17.70
CA TYR A 308 -8.39 -10.04 17.26
C TYR A 308 -7.43 -10.70 18.26
N ASP A 309 -7.87 -11.84 18.80
CA ASP A 309 -7.08 -12.73 19.65
C ASP A 309 -7.03 -14.12 19.01
N ALA A 310 -5.93 -14.43 18.33
CA ALA A 310 -5.93 -15.52 17.36
C ALA A 310 -6.07 -16.90 18.02
N HIS A 311 -7.06 -17.66 17.55
CA HIS A 311 -7.19 -19.09 17.84
C HIS A 311 -6.81 -19.94 16.63
N ASP A 312 -6.55 -21.24 16.86
CA ASP A 312 -6.27 -22.17 15.76
C ASP A 312 -7.46 -22.27 14.79
N GLY A 313 -7.18 -22.01 13.53
CA GLY A 313 -8.15 -22.08 12.45
C GLY A 313 -7.55 -21.65 11.12
N ASP A 314 -8.20 -22.06 10.03
CA ASP A 314 -7.78 -21.68 8.69
C ASP A 314 -8.35 -20.32 8.29
N PHE A 315 -7.77 -19.71 7.26
CA PHE A 315 -8.25 -18.46 6.67
C PHE A 315 -9.07 -18.74 5.42
N SER A 316 -10.31 -18.26 5.40
CA SER A 316 -11.12 -18.25 4.19
C SER A 316 -11.99 -17.00 4.11
N LEU A 317 -12.26 -16.55 2.89
CA LEU A 317 -13.12 -15.41 2.63
C LEU A 317 -14.55 -15.65 3.15
N THR A 318 -15.05 -16.88 3.07
CA THR A 318 -16.39 -17.25 3.55
C THR A 318 -16.53 -16.99 5.05
N GLU A 319 -15.54 -17.40 5.85
CA GLU A 319 -15.55 -17.13 7.28
C GLU A 319 -15.32 -15.66 7.59
N PHE A 320 -14.43 -14.99 6.84
CA PHE A 320 -14.14 -13.56 7.01
C PHE A 320 -15.33 -12.65 6.66
N ALA A 321 -16.16 -13.05 5.71
CA ALA A 321 -17.36 -12.31 5.30
C ALA A 321 -18.44 -12.24 6.39
N LYS A 322 -18.40 -13.14 7.40
CA LYS A 322 -19.31 -13.08 8.57
C LYS A 322 -19.05 -11.86 9.46
N GLY A 323 -17.90 -11.21 9.32
CA GLY A 323 -17.51 -10.03 10.09
C GLY A 323 -17.02 -10.37 11.50
N ALA A 324 -17.92 -10.80 12.39
CA ALA A 324 -17.54 -11.35 13.69
C ALA A 324 -17.32 -12.87 13.58
N ASN A 325 -16.34 -13.39 14.30
CA ASN A 325 -16.03 -14.81 14.33
C ASN A 325 -15.37 -15.17 15.68
N ASP A 326 -16.18 -15.24 16.74
CA ASP A 326 -15.72 -15.55 18.10
C ASP A 326 -14.90 -16.86 18.20
N PRO A 327 -15.25 -17.96 17.50
CA PRO A 327 -14.43 -19.17 17.52
C PRO A 327 -12.99 -18.94 17.04
N LEU A 328 -12.80 -18.06 16.06
CA LEU A 328 -11.49 -17.68 15.53
C LEU A 328 -10.89 -16.47 16.26
N GLY A 329 -11.60 -15.91 17.24
CA GLY A 329 -11.15 -14.81 18.09
C GLY A 329 -11.36 -13.41 17.50
N VAL A 330 -12.25 -13.27 16.52
CA VAL A 330 -12.60 -11.98 15.89
C VAL A 330 -13.83 -11.38 16.55
N LYS A 331 -13.68 -10.24 17.22
CA LYS A 331 -14.78 -9.51 17.86
C LYS A 331 -14.93 -8.12 17.24
N LYS A 332 -16.17 -7.67 17.06
CA LYS A 332 -16.43 -6.27 16.73
C LYS A 332 -16.18 -5.39 17.95
N ALA A 333 -15.59 -4.23 17.72
CA ALA A 333 -15.47 -3.15 18.67
C ALA A 333 -16.29 -1.94 18.19
N ASP A 334 -16.29 -0.86 18.97
CA ASP A 334 -17.00 0.35 18.59
C ASP A 334 -16.42 0.94 17.30
N PRO A 335 -17.28 1.50 16.41
CA PRO A 335 -16.79 2.19 15.23
C PRO A 335 -16.05 3.48 15.59
N CYS A 336 -15.09 3.87 14.76
CA CYS A 336 -14.44 5.17 14.85
C CYS A 336 -14.82 6.04 13.64
N SER A 337 -15.11 7.32 13.90
CA SER A 337 -15.41 8.26 12.83
C SER A 337 -14.11 8.84 12.25
N VAL A 338 -14.07 9.00 10.94
CA VAL A 338 -12.92 9.51 10.19
C VAL A 338 -13.35 10.70 9.34
N SER A 339 -12.69 11.84 9.54
CA SER A 339 -12.91 13.03 8.73
C SER A 339 -12.28 12.89 7.34
N SER A 340 -12.96 13.43 6.33
CA SER A 340 -12.42 13.48 4.98
C SER A 340 -11.23 14.44 4.85
N SER A 341 -10.42 14.24 3.80
CA SER A 341 -9.22 15.02 3.50
C SER A 341 -9.33 15.66 2.12
N ASP A 342 -8.99 16.94 2.01
CA ASP A 342 -9.04 17.64 0.72
C ASP A 342 -8.10 17.02 -0.32
N LEU A 343 -6.97 16.44 0.11
CA LEU A 343 -6.02 15.77 -0.79
C LEU A 343 -6.59 14.46 -1.33
N PHE A 344 -7.17 13.63 -0.46
CA PHE A 344 -7.80 12.38 -0.88
C PHE A 344 -9.08 12.62 -1.68
N ARG A 345 -9.87 13.66 -1.36
CA ARG A 345 -11.01 14.07 -2.19
C ARG A 345 -10.56 14.48 -3.58
N TRP A 346 -9.48 15.27 -3.70
CA TRP A 346 -8.91 15.60 -5.01
C TRP A 346 -8.53 14.35 -5.81
N LEU A 347 -7.86 13.38 -5.18
CA LEU A 347 -7.50 12.12 -5.85
C LEU A 347 -8.75 11.34 -6.27
N TRP A 348 -9.75 11.24 -5.39
CA TRP A 348 -11.00 10.54 -5.69
C TRP A 348 -11.77 11.18 -6.85
N ASP A 349 -11.83 12.51 -6.91
CA ASP A 349 -12.48 13.23 -8.00
C ASP A 349 -11.76 12.95 -9.33
N ARG A 350 -10.41 12.94 -9.33
CA ARG A 350 -9.62 12.57 -10.51
C ARG A 350 -9.81 11.12 -10.94
N VAL A 351 -9.91 10.20 -9.98
CA VAL A 351 -10.28 8.81 -10.26
C VAL A 351 -11.66 8.76 -10.92
N CYS A 352 -12.64 9.52 -10.42
CA CYS A 352 -13.98 9.52 -10.98
C CYS A 352 -14.03 10.07 -12.41
N ASP A 353 -13.24 11.11 -12.71
CA ASP A 353 -13.12 11.66 -14.07
C ASP A 353 -12.72 10.57 -15.09
N GLU A 354 -11.90 9.59 -14.70
CA GLU A 354 -11.44 8.49 -15.57
C GLU A 354 -12.55 7.52 -16.02
N TYR A 355 -13.70 7.53 -15.34
CA TYR A 355 -14.84 6.65 -15.64
C TYR A 355 -16.01 7.37 -16.31
N THR A 356 -15.90 8.68 -16.53
CA THR A 356 -16.94 9.45 -17.22
C THR A 356 -16.85 9.29 -18.73
N PHE A 357 -17.98 8.97 -19.38
CA PHE A 357 -18.08 8.79 -20.83
C PHE A 357 -18.17 10.11 -21.62
N ALA A 358 -17.90 11.26 -20.99
CA ALA A 358 -17.88 12.54 -21.68
C ALA A 358 -16.56 12.71 -22.45
N ARG A 359 -16.47 12.04 -23.61
CA ARG A 359 -15.58 12.40 -24.70
C ARG A 359 -16.38 12.66 -25.96
#